data_AF-A0A8T5P0H4-F1
#
_entry.id   AF-A0A8T5P0H4-F1
#
_cell.length_a   1.000
_cell.length_b   1.000
_cell.length_c   1.000
_cell.angle_alpha   90.00
_cell.angle_beta   90.00
_cell.angle_gamma   90.00
#
_symmetry.space_group_name_H-M   'P 1'
#
loop_
_entity.id
_entity.type
_entity.pdbx_description
1 polymer ?
#
loop_
_entity_poly.entity_id
_entity_poly.type
_entity_poly.pdbx_seq_one_letter_code
_entity_poly.pdbx_strand_id
1 'polypeptide(L)'
;MSVELWANPANSGNYTILERSGTYRLYINNSRIMGGIYNGTGWHETQGATILSDNIWHYFAMAYSNESGLKLYLDGVQDASLGVGGQIKTESSKSLQNYRLYAYFAYIITAAILAMAWFAIKKRQVGKNPKYEEPAHGTEAAKIAAEKPAIKTPEKKKKARKMPASKDNLDDMEKRIEEIKKKLNE
;
A
#
# COMPACT_ATOMS: atom_id res chain seq x y z
N MET A 1 17.38 -8.93 -12.88
CA MET A 1 15.98 -8.68 -12.45
C MET A 1 15.71 -9.53 -11.23
N SER A 2 15.01 -8.98 -10.23
CA SER A 2 14.47 -9.76 -9.12
C SER A 2 13.03 -9.34 -8.84
N VAL A 3 12.25 -10.29 -8.33
CA VAL A 3 10.89 -10.09 -7.81
C VAL A 3 10.83 -10.86 -6.49
N GLU A 4 10.28 -10.24 -5.46
CA GLU A 4 10.15 -10.83 -4.13
C GLU A 4 8.85 -10.38 -3.46
N LEU A 5 8.19 -11.30 -2.75
CA LEU A 5 6.95 -11.01 -2.02
C LEU A 5 6.65 -12.10 -0.99
N TRP A 6 5.82 -11.74 -0.01
CA TRP A 6 5.16 -12.70 0.87
C TRP A 6 3.75 -12.97 0.36
N ALA A 7 3.35 -14.24 0.31
CA ALA A 7 1.97 -14.62 -0.01
C ALA A 7 1.51 -15.78 0.88
N ASN A 8 0.20 -15.83 1.12
CA ASN A 8 -0.47 -16.90 1.85
C ASN A 8 -1.44 -17.59 0.87
N PRO A 9 -1.08 -18.76 0.33
CA PRO A 9 -1.94 -19.50 -0.57
C PRO A 9 -3.06 -20.20 0.19
N ALA A 10 -4.31 -19.87 -0.15
CA ALA A 10 -5.50 -20.40 0.53
C ALA A 10 -5.77 -21.89 0.22
N ASN A 11 -5.21 -22.40 -0.87
CA ASN A 11 -5.45 -23.74 -1.37
C ASN A 11 -4.32 -24.21 -2.28
N SER A 12 -4.01 -25.50 -2.17
CA SER A 12 -3.05 -26.23 -2.97
C SER A 12 -3.61 -26.36 -4.39
N GLY A 13 -2.90 -25.79 -5.38
CA GLY A 13 -3.42 -25.70 -6.74
C GLY A 13 -2.55 -24.88 -7.69
N ASN A 14 -3.21 -24.24 -8.66
CA ASN A 14 -2.57 -23.40 -9.68
C ASN A 14 -3.06 -21.96 -9.53
N TYR A 15 -2.16 -21.01 -9.31
CA TYR A 15 -2.52 -19.59 -9.20
C TYR A 15 -1.35 -18.69 -9.56
N THR A 16 -1.67 -17.59 -10.25
CA THR A 16 -0.69 -16.54 -10.55
C THR A 16 -0.42 -15.73 -9.29
N ILE A 17 0.85 -15.61 -8.92
CA ILE A 17 1.28 -14.72 -7.84
C ILE A 17 1.54 -13.33 -8.42
N LEU A 18 2.34 -13.28 -9.49
CA LEU A 18 2.72 -12.04 -10.14
C LEU A 18 3.11 -12.29 -11.58
N GLU A 19 2.63 -11.46 -12.49
CA GLU A 19 2.99 -11.53 -13.91
C GLU A 19 3.23 -10.14 -14.47
N ARG A 20 4.28 -10.02 -15.28
CA ARG A 20 4.43 -8.93 -16.24
C ARG A 20 4.33 -9.53 -17.64
N SER A 21 3.20 -9.26 -18.30
CA SER A 21 2.88 -9.77 -19.63
C SER A 21 4.06 -9.62 -20.59
N GLY A 22 4.44 -10.72 -21.23
CA GLY A 22 5.53 -10.75 -22.21
C GLY A 22 6.96 -10.58 -21.67
N THR A 23 7.14 -10.57 -20.34
CA THR A 23 8.46 -10.40 -19.71
C THR A 23 8.78 -11.51 -18.73
N TYR A 24 7.98 -11.66 -17.68
CA TYR A 24 8.23 -12.63 -16.61
C TYR A 24 6.96 -13.00 -15.87
N ARG A 25 6.97 -14.18 -15.24
CA ARG A 25 5.88 -14.64 -14.39
C ARG A 25 6.40 -15.43 -13.20
N LEU A 26 5.73 -15.29 -12.08
CA LEU A 26 5.90 -16.06 -10.86
C LEU A 26 4.52 -16.56 -10.45
N TYR A 27 4.37 -17.87 -10.37
CA TYR A 27 3.08 -18.51 -10.15
C TYR A 27 3.27 -19.84 -9.44
N ILE A 28 2.18 -20.42 -8.98
CA ILE A 28 2.16 -21.75 -8.42
C ILE A 28 1.57 -22.72 -9.44
N ASN A 29 2.24 -23.85 -9.60
CA ASN A 29 1.82 -24.96 -10.43
C ASN A 29 1.90 -26.25 -9.62
N ASN A 30 0.78 -26.97 -9.47
CA ASN A 30 0.69 -28.18 -8.65
C ASN A 30 1.28 -27.99 -7.25
N SER A 31 0.90 -26.89 -6.59
CA SER A 31 1.36 -26.53 -5.23
C SER A 31 2.87 -26.28 -5.11
N ARG A 32 3.57 -25.99 -6.20
CA ARG A 32 5.01 -25.69 -6.21
C ARG A 32 5.25 -24.35 -6.89
N ILE A 33 6.26 -23.62 -6.41
CA ILE A 33 6.69 -22.38 -7.04
C ILE A 33 7.13 -22.63 -8.48
N MET A 34 6.71 -21.78 -9.42
CA MET A 34 7.11 -21.82 -10.80
C MET A 34 7.42 -20.40 -11.27
N GLY A 35 8.54 -20.25 -11.97
CA GLY A 35 8.95 -18.96 -12.50
C GLY A 35 9.32 -19.08 -13.96
N GLY A 36 9.03 -18.04 -14.72
CA GLY A 36 9.27 -17.97 -16.14
C GLY A 36 9.78 -16.61 -16.56
N ILE A 37 10.71 -16.60 -17.52
CA ILE A 37 11.18 -15.40 -18.20
C ILE A 37 11.04 -15.55 -19.71
N TYR A 38 10.71 -14.46 -20.38
CA TYR A 38 10.64 -14.39 -21.83
C TYR A 38 11.88 -13.67 -22.38
N ASN A 39 12.73 -14.38 -23.13
CA ASN A 39 14.01 -13.87 -23.63
C ASN A 39 13.93 -13.32 -25.06
N GLY A 40 12.73 -13.09 -25.59
CA GLY A 40 12.52 -12.65 -26.97
C GLY A 40 12.19 -13.79 -27.93
N THR A 41 12.76 -14.99 -27.73
CA THR A 41 12.52 -16.17 -28.58
C THR A 41 11.51 -17.14 -28.00
N GLY A 42 11.38 -17.21 -26.67
CA GLY A 42 10.45 -18.12 -26.01
C GLY A 42 10.39 -17.92 -24.50
N TRP A 43 9.43 -18.61 -23.87
CA TRP A 43 9.35 -18.74 -22.43
C TRP A 43 10.32 -19.80 -21.93
N HIS A 44 11.07 -19.46 -20.88
CA HIS A 44 11.98 -20.36 -20.19
C HIS A 44 11.58 -20.43 -18.73
N GLU A 45 11.28 -21.64 -18.28
CA GLU A 45 10.58 -21.84 -17.02
C GLU A 45 11.21 -22.94 -16.19
N THR A 46 11.11 -22.79 -14.88
CA THR A 46 11.54 -23.81 -13.93
C THR A 46 10.56 -23.91 -12.79
N GLN A 47 10.39 -25.12 -12.28
CA GLN A 47 9.49 -25.44 -11.17
C GLN A 47 10.31 -25.89 -9.96
N GLY A 48 9.90 -25.43 -8.80
CA GLY A 48 10.47 -25.77 -7.51
C GLY A 48 10.20 -27.20 -7.05
N ALA A 49 11.07 -27.68 -6.16
CA ALA A 49 11.00 -29.00 -5.57
C ALA A 49 10.25 -29.06 -4.23
N THR A 50 9.81 -27.92 -3.69
CA THR A 50 9.05 -27.88 -2.43
C THR A 50 7.54 -27.75 -2.67
N ILE A 51 6.75 -28.61 -2.00
CA ILE A 51 5.28 -28.51 -1.98
C ILE A 51 4.90 -27.49 -0.90
N LEU A 52 4.11 -26.49 -1.29
CA LEU A 52 3.59 -25.45 -0.42
C LEU A 52 2.53 -26.01 0.54
N SER A 53 2.52 -25.47 1.75
CA SER A 53 1.48 -25.75 2.73
C SER A 53 0.40 -24.68 2.67
N ASP A 54 -0.86 -25.12 2.71
CA ASP A 54 -1.99 -24.21 2.61
C ASP A 54 -2.14 -23.34 3.86
N ASN A 55 -2.64 -22.12 3.66
CA ASN A 55 -2.91 -21.13 4.70
C ASN A 55 -1.68 -20.67 5.51
N ILE A 56 -0.47 -20.90 5.00
CA ILE A 56 0.79 -20.48 5.61
C ILE A 56 1.45 -19.38 4.77
N TRP A 57 1.99 -18.36 5.44
CA TRP A 57 2.77 -17.34 4.76
C TRP A 57 4.11 -17.91 4.29
N HIS A 58 4.39 -17.74 3.00
CA HIS A 58 5.65 -18.11 2.39
C HIS A 58 6.31 -16.89 1.74
N TYR A 59 7.63 -16.83 1.81
CA TYR A 59 8.44 -15.84 1.08
C TYR A 59 8.84 -16.44 -0.27
N PHE A 60 8.43 -15.77 -1.34
CA PHE A 60 8.74 -16.14 -2.71
C PHE A 60 9.74 -15.15 -3.28
N ALA A 61 10.82 -15.65 -3.88
CA ALA A 61 11.69 -14.81 -4.70
C ALA A 61 12.08 -15.48 -6.01
N MET A 62 12.16 -14.65 -7.04
CA MET A 62 12.64 -15.02 -8.36
C MET A 62 13.74 -14.05 -8.76
N ALA A 63 14.88 -14.58 -9.17
CA ALA A 63 16.01 -13.79 -9.66
C ALA A 63 16.43 -14.27 -11.05
N TYR A 64 16.74 -13.33 -11.94
CA TYR A 64 17.31 -13.61 -13.25
C TYR A 64 18.48 -12.68 -13.53
N SER A 65 19.57 -13.27 -14.02
CA SER A 65 20.65 -12.54 -14.69
C SER A 65 21.09 -13.32 -15.94
N ASN A 66 21.74 -12.65 -16.88
CA ASN A 66 22.27 -13.30 -18.07
C ASN A 66 23.39 -14.31 -17.76
N GLU A 67 24.07 -14.15 -16.62
CA GLU A 67 25.21 -14.98 -16.20
C GLU A 67 24.75 -16.19 -15.39
N SER A 68 23.83 -15.98 -14.45
CA SER A 68 23.38 -17.00 -13.50
C SER A 68 22.09 -17.70 -13.88
N GLY A 69 21.45 -17.25 -14.96
CA GLY A 69 20.11 -17.68 -15.36
C GLY A 69 19.03 -17.35 -14.33
N LEU A 70 17.94 -18.11 -14.41
CA LEU A 70 16.76 -17.99 -13.55
C LEU A 70 16.94 -18.81 -12.27
N LYS A 71 16.62 -18.22 -11.12
CA LYS A 71 16.65 -18.87 -9.81
C LYS A 71 15.35 -18.59 -9.07
N LEU A 72 14.85 -19.61 -8.38
CA LEU A 72 13.68 -19.54 -7.52
C LEU A 72 14.08 -19.83 -6.08
N TYR A 73 13.51 -19.06 -5.17
CA TYR A 73 13.70 -19.20 -3.74
C TYR A 73 12.35 -19.28 -3.05
N LEU A 74 12.26 -20.20 -2.10
CA LEU A 74 11.13 -20.36 -1.19
C LEU A 74 11.66 -20.25 0.23
N ASP A 75 11.08 -19.36 1.02
CA ASP A 75 11.45 -19.14 2.43
C ASP A 75 12.96 -18.87 2.65
N GLY A 76 13.58 -18.21 1.66
CA GLY A 76 14.98 -17.83 1.67
C GLY A 76 15.94 -18.92 1.16
N VAL A 77 15.45 -20.12 0.86
CA VAL A 77 16.24 -21.25 0.33
C VAL A 77 16.02 -21.38 -1.17
N GLN A 78 17.09 -21.61 -1.93
CA GLN A 78 16.97 -21.84 -3.38
C GLN A 78 16.25 -23.17 -3.64
N ASP A 79 15.09 -23.12 -4.28
CA ASP A 79 14.25 -24.29 -4.55
C ASP A 79 14.42 -24.81 -5.99
N ALA A 80 14.82 -23.94 -6.93
CA ALA A 80 15.13 -24.34 -8.30
C ALA A 80 16.04 -23.34 -9.02
N SER A 81 16.68 -23.80 -10.09
CA SER A 81 17.45 -22.96 -11.02
C SER A 81 17.36 -23.47 -12.44
N LEU A 82 17.47 -22.55 -13.41
CA LEU A 82 17.56 -22.84 -14.84
C LEU A 82 18.65 -21.98 -15.46
N GLY A 83 19.63 -22.65 -16.07
CA GLY A 83 20.67 -21.99 -16.87
C GLY A 83 20.09 -21.51 -18.20
N VAL A 84 19.72 -20.24 -18.26
CA VAL A 84 19.22 -19.59 -19.47
C VAL A 84 19.80 -18.19 -19.58
N GLY A 85 20.25 -17.81 -20.78
CA GLY A 85 20.75 -16.47 -21.07
C GLY A 85 19.85 -15.73 -22.08
N GLY A 86 20.15 -14.45 -22.28
CA GLY A 86 19.50 -13.59 -23.26
C GLY A 86 18.85 -12.35 -22.66
N GLN A 87 18.73 -11.30 -23.46
CA GLN A 87 18.11 -10.06 -23.01
C GLN A 87 16.61 -10.29 -22.78
N ILE A 88 16.15 -10.09 -21.54
CA ILE A 88 14.70 -10.09 -21.26
C ILE A 88 14.09 -8.87 -21.94
N LYS A 89 12.94 -9.06 -22.60
CA LYS A 89 12.13 -7.96 -23.13
C LYS A 89 11.66 -7.05 -21.99
N THR A 90 12.42 -5.99 -21.74
CA THR A 90 12.03 -4.94 -20.80
C THR A 90 11.39 -3.84 -21.61
N GLU A 91 10.05 -3.75 -21.60
CA GLU A 91 9.43 -2.48 -21.99
C GLU A 91 9.97 -1.41 -21.05
N SER A 92 10.44 -0.31 -21.63
CA SER A 92 11.08 0.79 -20.92
C SER A 92 10.23 1.21 -19.72
N SER A 93 10.64 0.80 -18.52
CA SER A 93 10.02 1.30 -17.31
C SER A 93 10.38 2.78 -17.21
N LYS A 94 9.38 3.66 -17.21
CA LYS A 94 9.58 5.07 -16.84
C LYS A 94 10.15 5.08 -15.43
N SER A 95 11.46 5.31 -15.33
CA SER A 95 12.18 5.45 -14.07
C SER A 95 11.54 6.58 -13.26
N LEU A 96 11.04 6.28 -12.07
CA LEU A 96 10.50 7.26 -11.13
C LEU A 96 11.59 7.99 -10.33
N GLN A 97 12.85 7.89 -10.73
CA GLN A 97 13.98 8.41 -9.96
C GLN A 97 13.88 9.93 -9.69
N ASN A 98 13.15 10.70 -10.51
CA ASN A 98 13.10 12.16 -10.40
C ASN A 98 11.70 12.79 -10.17
N TYR A 99 10.59 12.04 -10.17
CA TYR A 99 9.25 12.67 -10.09
C TYR A 99 8.56 12.58 -8.72
N ARG A 100 8.83 11.54 -7.91
CA ARG A 100 8.11 11.34 -6.62
C ARG A 100 8.79 12.04 -5.44
N LEU A 101 10.10 12.27 -5.47
CA LEU A 101 10.76 13.10 -4.46
C LEU A 101 10.44 14.59 -4.64
N TYR A 102 10.58 15.16 -5.84
CA TYR A 102 10.40 16.60 -6.05
C TYR A 102 8.99 17.10 -5.72
N ALA A 103 7.94 16.34 -6.06
CA ALA A 103 6.57 16.75 -5.74
C ALA A 103 6.29 16.78 -4.23
N TYR A 104 6.81 15.80 -3.48
CA TYR A 104 6.63 15.75 -2.02
C TYR A 104 7.52 16.77 -1.29
N PHE A 105 8.80 16.90 -1.67
CA PHE A 105 9.70 17.86 -1.06
C PHE A 105 9.30 19.30 -1.34
N ALA A 106 8.85 19.63 -2.57
CA ALA A 106 8.36 20.98 -2.88
C ALA A 106 7.07 21.32 -2.11
N TYR A 107 6.16 20.37 -1.93
CA TYR A 107 4.92 20.58 -1.16
C TYR A 107 5.19 20.82 0.34
N ILE A 108 6.08 20.04 0.95
CA ILE A 108 6.44 20.21 2.37
C ILE A 108 7.17 21.54 2.59
N ILE A 109 8.09 21.92 1.69
CA ILE A 109 8.82 23.19 1.81
C ILE A 109 7.88 24.39 1.68
N THR A 110 6.98 24.39 0.68
CA THR A 110 6.01 25.48 0.50
C THR A 110 5.04 25.60 1.68
N ALA A 111 4.54 24.47 2.21
CA ALA A 111 3.69 24.48 3.40
C ALA A 111 4.45 25.00 4.64
N ALA A 112 5.71 24.63 4.82
CA ALA A 112 6.54 25.11 5.93
C ALA A 112 6.81 26.62 5.84
N ILE A 113 7.10 27.14 4.64
CA ILE A 113 7.29 28.59 4.41
C ILE A 113 6.01 29.36 4.73
N LEU A 114 4.85 28.88 4.29
CA LEU A 114 3.56 29.51 4.59
C LEU A 114 3.22 29.46 6.09
N ALA A 115 3.49 28.34 6.77
CA ALA A 115 3.29 28.21 8.21
C ALA A 115 4.21 29.15 9.00
N MET A 116 5.48 29.27 8.59
CA MET A 116 6.44 30.20 9.20
C MET A 116 6.03 31.66 8.97
N ALA A 117 5.58 32.02 7.76
CA ALA A 117 5.07 33.35 7.45
C ALA A 117 3.82 33.69 8.30
N TRP A 118 2.87 32.76 8.39
CA TRP A 118 1.67 32.93 9.22
C TRP A 118 2.02 33.11 10.71
N PHE A 119 2.94 32.31 11.23
CA PHE A 119 3.39 32.41 12.62
C PHE A 119 4.12 33.73 12.90
N ALA A 120 4.97 34.19 11.97
CA ALA A 120 5.65 35.48 12.07
C ALA A 120 4.64 36.66 12.05
N ILE A 121 3.62 36.60 11.19
CA ILE A 121 2.53 37.60 11.14
C ILE A 121 1.77 37.61 12.47
N LYS A 122 1.41 36.43 13.00
CA LYS A 122 0.70 36.32 14.28
C LYS A 122 1.52 36.89 15.44
N LYS A 123 2.82 36.57 15.54
CA LYS A 123 3.71 37.15 16.57
C LYS A 123 3.80 38.67 16.47
N ARG A 124 3.76 39.25 15.26
CA ARG A 124 3.86 40.70 15.05
C ARG A 124 2.60 41.46 15.48
N GLN A 125 1.42 40.82 15.41
CA GLN A 125 0.15 41.41 15.85
C GLN A 125 0.01 41.40 17.38
N VAL A 126 0.62 40.44 18.08
CA VAL A 126 0.53 40.35 19.55
C VAL A 126 1.27 41.49 20.28
N GLY A 127 2.29 42.10 19.65
CA GLY A 127 3.07 43.21 20.23
C GLY A 127 2.56 44.62 19.93
N LYS A 128 1.42 44.77 19.23
CA LYS A 128 0.88 46.08 18.80
C LYS A 128 -0.61 46.25 19.12
N ASN A 129 -1.05 45.86 20.31
CA ASN A 129 -2.35 46.35 20.81
C ASN A 129 -2.13 47.67 21.54
N PRO A 130 -2.39 48.84 20.93
CA PRO A 130 -2.47 50.09 21.68
C PRO A 130 -3.63 49.97 22.68
N LYS A 131 -3.41 50.44 23.91
CA LYS A 131 -4.48 50.63 24.90
C LYS A 131 -5.55 51.52 24.26
N TYR A 132 -6.75 51.00 24.09
CA TYR A 132 -7.90 51.83 23.73
C TYR A 132 -8.39 52.52 25.01
N GLU A 133 -8.00 53.77 25.20
CA GLU A 133 -8.80 54.72 25.98
C GLU A 133 -10.10 54.97 25.21
N GLU A 134 -11.21 54.99 25.91
CA GLU A 134 -12.57 55.07 25.38
C GLU A 134 -12.99 56.54 25.18
N PRO A 135 -13.32 56.99 23.95
CA PRO A 135 -14.09 58.22 23.77
C PRO A 135 -15.50 57.93 23.25
N ALA A 136 -16.43 58.72 23.74
CA ALA A 136 -17.86 58.51 23.72
C ALA A 136 -18.56 58.89 22.40
N HIS A 137 -19.73 58.25 22.20
CA HIS A 137 -20.88 58.63 21.36
C HIS A 137 -20.76 58.62 19.81
N GLY A 138 -21.71 57.90 19.19
CA GLY A 138 -22.55 58.49 18.14
C GLY A 138 -22.32 58.04 16.69
N THR A 139 -23.26 57.25 16.17
CA THR A 139 -23.82 57.31 14.79
C THR A 139 -22.85 57.24 13.60
N GLU A 140 -22.59 56.05 13.04
CA GLU A 140 -22.42 55.87 11.57
C GLU A 140 -22.32 54.38 11.17
N ALA A 141 -21.87 53.49 12.06
CA ALA A 141 -21.56 52.09 11.70
C ALA A 141 -22.78 51.14 11.55
N ALA A 142 -23.99 51.58 11.95
CA ALA A 142 -25.19 50.73 11.91
C ALA A 142 -25.87 50.64 10.53
N LYS A 143 -25.43 51.40 9.51
CA LYS A 143 -26.12 51.46 8.20
C LYS A 143 -25.53 50.58 7.10
N ILE A 144 -24.32 50.03 7.25
CA ILE A 144 -23.65 49.28 6.17
C ILE A 144 -23.76 47.74 6.35
N ALA A 145 -24.31 47.26 7.47
CA ALA A 145 -24.39 45.84 7.80
C ALA A 145 -25.64 45.10 7.26
N ALA A 146 -26.47 45.70 6.42
CA ALA A 146 -27.81 45.19 6.13
C ALA A 146 -28.04 44.48 4.77
N GLU A 147 -27.06 44.39 3.85
CA GLU A 147 -27.29 43.68 2.57
C GLU A 147 -26.08 42.86 2.08
N LYS A 148 -26.08 41.55 2.37
CA LYS A 148 -25.56 40.50 1.47
C LYS A 148 -26.05 39.11 1.93
N PRO A 149 -26.51 38.23 1.01
CA PRO A 149 -27.26 37.02 1.35
C PRO A 149 -26.37 35.84 1.77
N ALA A 150 -26.91 35.00 2.66
CA ALA A 150 -26.25 33.83 3.24
C ALA A 150 -26.18 32.63 2.27
N ILE A 151 -24.98 32.14 1.97
CA ILE A 151 -24.75 30.82 1.34
C ILE A 151 -24.42 29.81 2.45
N LYS A 152 -25.35 28.89 2.72
CA LYS A 152 -25.14 27.74 3.61
C LYS A 152 -24.35 26.67 2.86
N THR A 153 -23.18 26.28 3.37
CA THR A 153 -22.43 25.11 2.86
C THR A 153 -22.89 23.86 3.63
N PRO A 154 -23.21 22.72 2.96
CA PRO A 154 -23.77 21.55 3.62
C PRO A 154 -22.72 20.75 4.41
N GLU A 155 -23.10 20.40 5.63
CA GLU A 155 -22.35 19.61 6.59
C GLU A 155 -22.31 18.12 6.17
N LYS A 156 -21.16 17.60 5.72
CA LYS A 156 -20.97 16.16 5.45
C LYS A 156 -20.79 15.41 6.78
N LYS A 157 -21.86 14.79 7.27
CA LYS A 157 -21.82 13.81 8.37
C LYS A 157 -20.97 12.59 7.99
N LYS A 158 -19.80 12.41 8.60
CA LYS A 158 -19.07 11.13 8.58
C LYS A 158 -19.83 10.11 9.43
N LYS A 159 -20.53 9.17 8.80
CA LYS A 159 -20.97 7.93 9.49
C LYS A 159 -19.75 7.01 9.60
N ALA A 160 -19.13 6.97 10.79
CA ALA A 160 -18.21 5.89 11.15
C ALA A 160 -19.02 4.60 11.31
N ARG A 161 -18.77 3.60 10.48
CA ARG A 161 -19.30 2.25 10.67
C ARG A 161 -18.48 1.61 11.79
N LYS A 162 -19.03 1.52 13.00
CA LYS A 162 -18.45 0.72 14.08
C LYS A 162 -18.49 -0.75 13.65
N MET A 163 -17.34 -1.39 13.45
CA MET A 163 -17.25 -2.86 13.48
C MET A 163 -17.39 -3.29 14.95
N PRO A 164 -18.31 -4.19 15.30
CA PRO A 164 -18.40 -4.69 16.67
C PRO A 164 -17.13 -5.46 17.01
N ALA A 165 -16.56 -5.15 18.18
CA ALA A 165 -15.38 -5.82 18.71
C ALA A 165 -15.66 -7.29 19.00
N SER A 166 -14.68 -8.12 18.70
CA SER A 166 -14.65 -9.58 18.66
C SER A 166 -14.66 -10.25 20.03
N LYS A 167 -15.77 -10.19 20.78
CA LYS A 167 -15.98 -11.11 21.92
C LYS A 167 -17.02 -12.18 21.60
N ASP A 168 -18.15 -11.78 21.02
CA ASP A 168 -19.22 -12.71 20.64
C ASP A 168 -18.79 -13.73 19.57
N ASN A 169 -17.81 -13.38 18.73
CA ASN A 169 -17.25 -14.28 17.72
C ASN A 169 -16.28 -15.32 18.31
N LEU A 170 -15.68 -15.05 19.48
CA LEU A 170 -14.74 -15.98 20.10
C LEU A 170 -15.49 -17.11 20.80
N ASP A 171 -16.54 -16.76 21.55
CA ASP A 171 -17.38 -17.73 22.25
C ASP A 171 -18.12 -18.66 21.27
N ASP A 172 -18.53 -18.13 20.11
CA ASP A 172 -19.15 -18.93 19.03
C ASP A 172 -18.13 -19.89 18.36
N MET A 173 -16.88 -19.46 18.21
CA MET A 173 -15.81 -20.31 17.68
C MET A 173 -15.41 -21.42 18.66
N GLU A 174 -15.29 -21.11 19.96
CA GLU A 174 -14.98 -22.10 20.99
C GLU A 174 -16.06 -23.17 21.09
N LYS A 175 -17.33 -22.78 21.00
CA LYS A 175 -18.46 -23.71 21.01
C LYS A 175 -18.45 -24.66 19.80
N ARG A 176 -18.09 -24.15 18.61
CA ARG A 176 -17.97 -24.95 17.39
C ARG A 176 -16.79 -25.92 17.43
N ILE A 177 -15.68 -25.54 18.09
CA ILE A 177 -14.51 -26.40 18.27
C ILE A 177 -14.85 -27.61 19.17
N GLU A 178 -15.58 -27.40 20.26
CA GLU A 178 -16.00 -28.50 21.14
C GLU A 178 -17.00 -29.44 20.47
N GLU A 179 -17.90 -28.93 19.64
CA GLU A 179 -18.84 -29.76 18.89
C GLU A 179 -18.13 -30.67 17.85
N ILE A 180 -17.04 -30.17 17.25
CA ILE A 180 -16.20 -30.95 16.32
C ILE A 180 -15.43 -32.05 17.06
N LYS A 181 -14.83 -31.74 18.21
CA LYS A 181 -14.11 -32.75 19.01
C LYS A 181 -15.01 -33.89 19.45
N LYS A 182 -16.28 -33.60 19.80
CA LYS A 182 -17.24 -34.62 20.19
C LYS A 182 -17.56 -35.58 19.04
N LYS A 183 -17.77 -35.06 17.83
CA LYS A 183 -18.07 -35.86 16.62
C LYS A 183 -16.90 -36.72 16.13
N LEU A 184 -15.67 -36.41 16.56
CA LEU A 184 -14.45 -37.17 16.22
C LEU A 184 -14.18 -38.34 17.18
N ASN A 185 -14.88 -38.39 18.32
CA ASN A 185 -14.71 -39.42 19.35
C ASN A 185 -15.93 -40.36 19.46
N GLU A 186 -16.88 -40.30 18.52
CA GLU A 186 -17.99 -41.25 18.32
C GLU A 186 -17.70 -42.12 17.08
#